data_AF-X0U135-F1
#
_entry.id   AF-X0U135-F1
#
_cell.length_a   1.000
_cell.length_b   1.000
_cell.length_c   1.000
_cell.angle_alpha   90.00
_cell.angle_beta   90.00
_cell.angle_gamma   90.00
#
_symmetry.space_group_name_H-M   'P 1'
#
loop_
_entity.id
_entity.type
_entity.pdbx_description
1 polymer ?
#
loop_
_entity_poly.entity_id
_entity_poly.type
_entity_poly.pdbx_seq_one_letter_code
_entity_poly.pdbx_strand_id
1 'polypeptide(L)'
;GISERAIAAVIAVHGDDRGLVFPPKIAPIQVVVIPIHYKGFEEQINSECQRVEAALSQEGFRVKIDNRPKLTPGSKFYEWESKGVPLRIEIGPRDIKQGKVTLARRDTGEKMPCERSSLTLIGKMLVEIGENLKKRAWKVMEDHISTTGDVIEAKRVLNKDGGIVEIPWCGQAACGQRIEVEVDARVLGLPLGARGAVSDECPSCGMKGEHRIRVARSY
;
A
#
# COMPACT_ATOMS: atom_id res chain seq x y z
N GLY A 1 11.00 -7.85 18.47
CA GLY A 1 11.61 -6.65 17.86
C GLY A 1 11.06 -6.48 16.45
N ILE A 2 11.02 -5.25 15.93
CA ILE A 2 10.67 -4.95 14.53
C ILE A 2 11.98 -4.79 13.75
N SER A 3 12.05 -5.30 12.52
CA SER A 3 13.22 -5.20 11.64
C SER A 3 12.88 -4.51 10.31
N GLU A 4 13.88 -4.35 9.46
CA GLU A 4 13.79 -3.79 8.10
C GLU A 4 12.82 -4.57 7.21
N ARG A 5 12.46 -5.81 7.58
CA ARG A 5 11.42 -6.59 6.92
C ARG A 5 10.07 -5.87 6.88
N ALA A 6 9.78 -4.97 7.82
CA ALA A 6 8.58 -4.12 7.77
C ALA A 6 8.59 -3.19 6.54
N ILE A 7 9.75 -2.65 6.16
CA ILE A 7 9.89 -1.80 4.96
C ILE A 7 9.74 -2.66 3.70
N ALA A 8 10.37 -3.83 3.67
CA ALA A 8 10.22 -4.78 2.57
C ALA A 8 8.75 -5.19 2.37
N ALA A 9 8.01 -5.43 3.46
CA ALA A 9 6.59 -5.75 3.40
C ALA A 9 5.75 -4.59 2.82
N VAL A 10 6.01 -3.33 3.21
CA VAL A 10 5.35 -2.17 2.61
C VAL A 10 5.59 -2.10 1.11
N ILE A 11 6.83 -2.29 0.67
CA ILE A 11 7.19 -2.24 -0.75
C ILE A 11 6.48 -3.36 -1.52
N ALA A 12 6.54 -4.59 -1.01
CA ALA A 12 5.93 -5.75 -1.67
C ALA A 12 4.40 -5.67 -1.73
N VAL A 13 3.75 -5.19 -0.67
CA VAL A 13 2.28 -5.12 -0.58
C VAL A 13 1.70 -3.98 -1.42
N HIS A 14 2.41 -2.86 -1.52
CA HIS A 14 1.85 -1.67 -2.16
C HIS A 14 2.38 -1.39 -3.57
N GLY A 15 3.58 -1.86 -3.92
CA GLY A 15 4.20 -1.66 -5.23
C GLY A 15 3.32 -2.16 -6.38
N ASP A 16 3.53 -1.56 -7.56
CA ASP A 16 2.88 -1.94 -8.81
C ASP A 16 3.89 -1.89 -9.98
N ASP A 17 3.41 -2.14 -11.20
CA ASP A 17 4.26 -2.15 -12.41
C ASP A 17 4.93 -0.80 -12.72
N ARG A 18 4.45 0.30 -12.12
CA ARG A 18 5.05 1.64 -12.26
C ARG A 18 6.12 1.91 -11.21
N GLY A 19 6.25 1.06 -10.19
CA GLY A 19 7.27 1.13 -9.15
C GLY A 19 6.69 1.20 -7.74
N LEU A 20 7.35 1.97 -6.87
CA LEU A 20 6.98 2.07 -5.46
C LEU A 20 5.64 2.79 -5.29
N VAL A 21 4.94 2.45 -4.20
CA VAL A 21 3.74 3.16 -3.75
C VAL A 21 3.82 3.26 -2.22
N PHE A 22 4.08 4.44 -1.70
CA PHE A 22 4.21 4.63 -0.25
C PHE A 22 2.91 5.14 0.38
N PRO A 23 2.50 4.60 1.54
CA PRO A 23 1.54 5.26 2.40
C PRO A 23 2.06 6.67 2.79
N PRO A 24 1.22 7.71 2.72
CA PRO A 24 1.66 9.09 2.98
C PRO A 24 2.30 9.32 4.35
N LYS A 25 1.97 8.52 5.36
CA LYS A 25 2.58 8.62 6.70
C LYS A 25 4.08 8.33 6.70
N ILE A 26 4.56 7.47 5.81
CA ILE A 26 5.96 7.01 5.77
C ILE A 26 6.71 7.45 4.50
N ALA A 27 6.02 8.03 3.52
CA ALA A 27 6.65 8.53 2.30
C ALA A 27 7.66 9.64 2.62
N PRO A 28 8.94 9.54 2.20
CA PRO A 28 9.93 10.59 2.46
C PRO A 28 9.53 11.94 1.88
N ILE A 29 8.89 11.92 0.71
CA ILE A 29 8.24 13.06 0.07
C ILE A 29 6.78 12.68 -0.11
N GLN A 30 5.87 13.49 0.42
CA GLN A 30 4.43 13.28 0.33
C GLN A 30 3.86 13.92 -0.93
N VAL A 31 4.36 15.12 -1.25
CA VAL A 31 3.89 15.91 -2.39
C VAL A 31 5.07 16.37 -3.23
N VAL A 32 5.01 16.13 -4.54
CA VAL A 32 5.95 16.73 -5.49
C VAL A 32 5.25 17.76 -6.35
N VAL A 33 5.82 18.96 -6.45
CA VAL A 33 5.31 20.06 -7.30
C VAL A 33 6.15 20.12 -8.56
N ILE A 34 5.50 20.03 -9.72
CA ILE A 34 6.16 19.97 -11.01
C ILE A 34 5.70 21.13 -11.90
N PRO A 35 6.57 22.12 -12.16
CA PRO A 35 6.27 23.20 -13.08
C PRO A 35 6.20 22.68 -14.52
N ILE A 36 5.13 23.04 -15.22
CA ILE A 36 4.96 22.77 -16.65
C ILE A 36 5.38 24.04 -17.41
N HIS A 37 6.69 24.19 -17.58
CA HIS A 37 7.26 25.40 -18.20
C HIS A 37 6.73 25.62 -19.61
N TYR A 38 6.37 26.87 -19.87
CA TYR A 38 5.90 27.34 -21.17
C TYR A 38 6.48 28.72 -21.41
N LYS A 39 6.85 29.00 -22.67
CA LYS A 39 7.54 30.23 -23.05
C LYS A 39 6.74 31.47 -22.66
N GLY A 40 7.35 32.35 -21.86
CA GLY A 40 6.75 33.61 -21.40
C GLY A 40 5.93 33.49 -20.11
N PHE A 41 5.89 32.33 -19.46
CA PHE A 41 5.18 32.10 -18.19
C PHE A 41 6.10 31.56 -17.09
N GLU A 42 7.40 31.46 -17.32
CA GLU A 42 8.36 30.77 -16.45
C GLU A 42 8.37 31.36 -15.04
N GLU A 43 8.45 32.68 -14.92
CA GLU A 43 8.48 33.37 -13.64
C GLU A 43 7.17 33.19 -12.86
N GLN A 44 6.02 33.31 -13.54
CA GLN A 44 4.70 33.11 -12.94
C GLN A 44 4.52 31.67 -12.43
N ILE A 45 4.95 30.68 -13.22
CA ILE A 45 4.90 29.26 -12.84
C ILE A 45 5.80 28.99 -11.65
N ASN A 46 7.03 29.46 -11.68
CA ASN A 46 7.99 29.23 -10.59
C ASN A 46 7.53 29.90 -9.30
N SER A 47 7.00 31.12 -9.38
CA SER A 47 6.43 31.83 -8.23
C SER A 47 5.23 31.07 -7.64
N GLU A 48 4.33 30.53 -8.46
CA GLU A 48 3.24 29.72 -7.94
C GLU A 48 3.71 28.41 -7.33
N CYS A 49 4.69 27.73 -7.93
CA CYS A 49 5.25 26.51 -7.34
C CYS A 49 5.80 26.77 -5.93
N GLN A 50 6.50 27.89 -5.74
CA GLN A 50 7.02 28.30 -4.43
C GLN A 50 5.90 28.62 -3.45
N ARG A 51 4.83 29.30 -3.90
CA ARG A 51 3.68 29.61 -3.06
C ARG A 51 2.95 28.34 -2.58
N VAL A 52 2.74 27.38 -3.49
CA VAL A 52 2.12 26.09 -3.17
C VAL A 52 3.00 25.29 -2.21
N GLU A 53 4.31 25.22 -2.48
CA GLU A 53 5.26 24.54 -1.58
C GLU A 53 5.24 25.15 -0.18
N ALA A 54 5.29 26.47 -0.06
CA ALA A 54 5.27 27.18 1.21
C ALA A 54 3.96 26.91 1.98
N ALA A 55 2.80 27.02 1.32
CA ALA A 55 1.51 26.78 1.94
C ALA A 55 1.39 25.35 2.49
N LEU A 56 1.82 24.35 1.71
CA LEU A 56 1.77 22.95 2.14
C LEU A 56 2.82 22.61 3.20
N SER A 57 4.00 23.24 3.13
CA SER A 57 5.04 23.05 4.15
C SER A 57 4.62 23.64 5.49
N GLN A 58 3.88 24.77 5.50
CA GLN A 58 3.31 25.36 6.71
C GLN A 58 2.29 24.43 7.40
N GLU A 59 1.56 23.62 6.63
CA GLU A 59 0.68 22.56 7.14
C GLU A 59 1.43 21.30 7.58
N GLY A 60 2.78 21.30 7.50
CA GLY A 60 3.63 20.19 7.94
C GLY A 60 3.84 19.08 6.91
N PHE A 61 3.45 19.29 5.64
CA PHE A 61 3.69 18.29 4.60
C PHE A 61 5.14 18.29 4.12
N ARG A 62 5.63 17.09 3.75
CA ARG A 62 6.94 16.92 3.12
C ARG A 62 6.82 17.16 1.61
N VAL A 63 7.11 18.38 1.20
CA VAL A 63 6.94 18.84 -0.19
C VAL A 63 8.29 19.00 -0.88
N LYS A 64 8.32 18.78 -2.20
CA LYS A 64 9.49 19.08 -3.02
C LYS A 64 9.09 19.65 -4.37
N ILE A 65 9.68 20.77 -4.77
CA ILE A 65 9.62 21.24 -6.16
C ILE A 65 10.65 20.51 -7.03
N ASP A 66 10.23 20.05 -8.21
CA ASP A 66 11.12 19.54 -9.25
C ASP A 66 11.19 20.48 -10.47
N ASN A 67 12.03 21.51 -10.35
CA ASN A 67 12.26 22.52 -11.38
C ASN A 67 13.46 22.19 -12.30
N ARG A 68 13.96 20.94 -12.33
CA ARG A 68 15.11 20.56 -13.17
C ARG A 68 14.82 20.90 -14.64
N PRO A 69 15.59 21.80 -15.30
CA PRO A 69 15.26 22.31 -16.62
C PRO A 69 15.59 21.34 -17.76
N LYS A 70 16.51 20.39 -17.52
CA LYS A 70 16.95 19.41 -18.52
C LYS A 70 15.98 18.23 -18.70
N LEU A 71 14.93 18.14 -17.89
CA LEU A 71 13.98 17.03 -17.91
C LEU A 71 12.61 17.51 -18.38
N THR A 72 12.01 16.73 -19.28
CA THR A 72 10.62 16.96 -19.68
C THR A 72 9.67 16.70 -18.52
N PRO A 73 8.48 17.33 -18.47
CA PRO A 73 7.48 17.02 -17.45
C PRO A 73 7.15 15.53 -17.37
N GLY A 74 6.99 14.85 -18.50
CA GLY A 74 6.73 13.40 -18.54
C GLY A 74 7.84 12.57 -17.90
N SER A 75 9.11 12.92 -18.14
CA SER A 75 10.25 12.25 -17.50
C SER A 75 10.22 12.42 -15.97
N LYS A 76 9.87 13.63 -15.50
CA LYS A 76 9.71 13.88 -14.06
C LYS A 76 8.53 13.09 -13.49
N PHE A 77 7.41 13.03 -14.20
CA PHE A 77 6.22 12.28 -13.78
C PHE A 77 6.57 10.81 -13.52
N TYR A 78 7.25 10.19 -14.49
CA TYR A 78 7.70 8.81 -14.39
C TYR A 78 8.66 8.60 -13.20
N GLU A 79 9.66 9.48 -13.03
CA GLU A 79 10.63 9.36 -11.93
C GLU A 79 9.94 9.40 -10.56
N TRP A 80 9.02 10.34 -10.35
CA TRP A 80 8.34 10.50 -9.07
C TRP A 80 7.27 9.45 -8.82
N GLU A 81 6.62 8.94 -9.86
CA GLU A 81 5.73 7.79 -9.77
C GLU A 81 6.51 6.52 -9.40
N SER A 82 7.66 6.29 -10.04
CA SER A 82 8.53 5.15 -9.71
C SER A 82 9.06 5.19 -8.28
N LYS A 83 9.37 6.40 -7.77
CA LYS A 83 9.75 6.63 -6.36
C LYS A 83 8.59 6.55 -5.37
N GLY A 84 7.35 6.44 -5.84
CA GLY A 84 6.16 6.26 -5.01
C GLY A 84 5.73 7.49 -4.22
N VAL A 85 6.01 8.70 -4.73
CA VAL A 85 5.48 9.92 -4.12
C VAL A 85 3.95 9.90 -4.19
N PRO A 86 3.22 9.99 -3.07
CA PRO A 86 1.77 9.79 -3.04
C PRO A 86 0.97 10.76 -3.91
N LEU A 87 1.37 12.03 -3.94
CA LEU A 87 0.67 13.08 -4.65
C LEU A 87 1.64 13.91 -5.50
N ARG A 88 1.29 14.11 -6.76
CA ARG A 88 1.95 15.09 -7.63
C ARG A 88 1.02 16.26 -7.88
N ILE A 89 1.58 17.48 -7.86
CA ILE A 89 0.91 18.71 -8.27
C ILE A 89 1.58 19.21 -9.54
N GLU A 90 0.81 19.42 -10.58
CA GLU A 90 1.23 19.95 -11.88
C GLU A 90 0.73 21.40 -11.97
N ILE A 91 1.63 22.34 -12.32
CA ILE A 91 1.32 23.76 -12.43
C ILE A 91 1.78 24.28 -13.78
N GLY A 92 0.85 24.56 -14.68
CA GLY A 92 1.10 25.19 -15.97
C GLY A 92 0.36 26.51 -16.15
N PRO A 93 0.55 27.18 -17.31
CA PRO A 93 -0.10 28.46 -17.62
C PRO A 93 -1.63 28.39 -17.56
N ARG A 94 -2.21 27.25 -17.96
CA ARG A 94 -3.66 27.04 -17.93
C ARG A 94 -4.20 27.02 -16.51
N ASP A 95 -3.51 26.31 -15.62
CA ASP A 95 -3.88 26.19 -14.21
C ASP A 95 -3.85 27.57 -13.54
N ILE A 96 -2.78 28.35 -13.78
CA ILE A 96 -2.62 29.71 -13.25
C ILE A 96 -3.76 30.64 -13.70
N LYS A 97 -4.07 30.64 -15.01
CA LYS A 97 -5.15 31.47 -15.57
C LYS A 97 -6.52 31.12 -14.98
N GLN A 98 -6.73 29.85 -14.63
CA GLN A 98 -7.99 29.37 -14.05
C GLN A 98 -7.99 29.42 -12.53
N GLY A 99 -6.89 29.82 -11.90
CA GLY A 99 -6.73 29.84 -10.46
C GLY A 99 -6.68 28.45 -9.81
N LYS A 100 -6.28 27.44 -10.57
CA LYS A 100 -6.27 26.02 -10.21
C LYS A 100 -4.85 25.46 -10.16
N VAL A 101 -4.74 24.21 -9.74
CA VAL A 101 -3.61 23.30 -9.93
C VAL A 101 -4.14 21.93 -10.35
N THR A 102 -3.33 21.11 -11.00
CA THR A 102 -3.71 19.72 -11.32
C THR A 102 -3.09 18.77 -10.31
N LEU A 103 -3.90 17.98 -9.63
CA LEU A 103 -3.49 16.94 -8.69
C LEU A 103 -3.46 15.60 -9.39
N ALA A 104 -2.43 14.78 -9.14
CA ALA A 104 -2.30 13.43 -9.67
C ALA A 104 -1.96 12.45 -8.53
N ARG A 105 -2.86 11.47 -8.31
CA ARG A 105 -2.72 10.44 -7.27
C ARG A 105 -1.84 9.29 -7.73
N ARG A 106 -0.93 8.83 -6.87
CA ARG A 106 -0.06 7.69 -7.20
C ARG A 106 -0.76 6.33 -7.11
N ASP A 107 -1.66 6.17 -6.14
CA ASP A 107 -2.33 4.90 -5.86
C ASP A 107 -3.35 4.51 -6.95
N THR A 108 -4.06 5.49 -7.52
CA THR A 108 -5.07 5.26 -8.57
C THR A 108 -4.64 5.74 -9.97
N GLY A 109 -3.68 6.66 -10.06
CA GLY A 109 -3.36 7.36 -11.31
C GLY A 109 -4.36 8.45 -11.70
N GLU A 110 -5.38 8.70 -10.88
CA GLU A 110 -6.40 9.70 -11.13
C GLU A 110 -5.80 11.11 -11.15
N LYS A 111 -6.25 11.91 -12.12
CA LYS A 111 -5.91 13.33 -12.23
C LYS A 111 -7.16 14.19 -12.04
N MET A 112 -7.06 15.23 -11.24
CA MET A 112 -8.16 16.15 -10.99
C MET A 112 -7.70 17.59 -10.83
N PRO A 113 -8.45 18.58 -11.33
CA PRO A 113 -8.20 19.98 -11.04
C PRO A 113 -8.59 20.29 -9.58
N CYS A 114 -7.81 21.14 -8.92
CA CYS A 114 -8.06 21.64 -7.57
C CYS A 114 -7.93 23.16 -7.55
N GLU A 115 -8.88 23.85 -6.92
CA GLU A 115 -8.79 25.30 -6.72
C GLU A 115 -7.62 25.62 -5.79
N ARG A 116 -6.85 26.67 -6.07
CA ARG A 116 -5.73 27.10 -5.21
C ARG A 116 -6.17 27.45 -3.78
N SER A 117 -7.39 27.95 -3.63
CA SER A 117 -7.99 28.23 -2.32
C SER A 117 -8.28 26.97 -1.50
N SER A 118 -8.27 25.79 -2.14
CA SER A 118 -8.62 24.51 -1.55
C SER A 118 -7.41 23.61 -1.27
N LEU A 119 -6.18 24.16 -1.30
CA LEU A 119 -4.96 23.40 -1.00
C LEU A 119 -4.96 22.78 0.41
N THR A 120 -5.71 23.35 1.35
CA THR A 120 -5.93 22.78 2.69
C THR A 120 -6.59 21.39 2.65
N LEU A 121 -7.28 21.03 1.56
CA LEU A 121 -7.88 19.71 1.37
C LEU A 121 -6.86 18.62 1.03
N ILE A 122 -5.61 18.96 0.70
CA ILE A 122 -4.56 17.99 0.39
C ILE A 122 -4.32 17.03 1.57
N GLY A 123 -4.45 17.51 2.80
CA GLY A 123 -4.39 16.65 3.99
C GLY A 123 -5.42 15.52 3.97
N LYS A 124 -6.68 15.84 3.62
CA LYS A 124 -7.74 14.83 3.48
C LYS A 124 -7.42 13.85 2.37
N MET A 125 -6.94 14.34 1.23
CA MET A 125 -6.56 13.48 0.11
C MET A 125 -5.43 12.50 0.47
N LEU A 126 -4.41 12.95 1.21
CA LEU A 126 -3.35 12.05 1.69
C LEU A 126 -3.88 11.02 2.70
N VAL A 127 -4.86 11.37 3.53
CA VAL A 127 -5.54 10.39 4.40
C VAL A 127 -6.27 9.35 3.57
N GLU A 128 -7.07 9.78 2.59
CA GLU A 128 -7.83 8.90 1.69
C GLU A 128 -6.92 7.95 0.89
N ILE A 129 -5.76 8.43 0.41
CA ILE A 129 -4.75 7.57 -0.24
C ILE A 129 -4.29 6.48 0.73
N GLY A 130 -3.98 6.85 1.98
CA GLY A 130 -3.57 5.87 3.00
C GLY A 130 -4.66 4.85 3.33
N GLU A 131 -5.91 5.28 3.42
CA GLU A 131 -7.06 4.40 3.64
C GLU A 131 -7.31 3.46 2.47
N ASN A 132 -7.20 3.95 1.24
CA ASN A 132 -7.33 3.14 0.03
C ASN A 132 -6.25 2.06 -0.03
N LEU A 133 -4.99 2.41 0.23
CA LEU A 133 -3.89 1.44 0.28
C LEU A 133 -4.11 0.37 1.34
N LYS A 134 -4.59 0.77 2.53
CA LYS A 134 -4.92 -0.16 3.61
C LYS A 134 -6.06 -1.10 3.20
N LYS A 135 -7.16 -0.56 2.66
CA LYS A 135 -8.33 -1.34 2.24
C LYS A 135 -7.97 -2.34 1.15
N ARG A 136 -7.20 -1.91 0.14
CA ARG A 136 -6.70 -2.79 -0.93
C ARG A 136 -5.84 -3.92 -0.37
N ALA A 137 -4.87 -3.60 0.49
CA ALA A 137 -4.00 -4.60 1.09
C ALA A 137 -4.78 -5.60 1.98
N TRP A 138 -5.77 -5.13 2.73
CA TRP A 138 -6.61 -5.98 3.57
C TRP A 138 -7.42 -6.94 2.72
N LYS A 139 -8.07 -6.42 1.67
CA LYS A 139 -8.83 -7.25 0.74
C LYS A 139 -7.96 -8.33 0.09
N VAL A 140 -6.76 -7.97 -0.38
CA VAL A 140 -5.83 -8.94 -0.95
C VAL A 140 -5.48 -10.02 0.07
N MET A 141 -5.19 -9.66 1.32
CA MET A 141 -4.89 -10.64 2.37
C MET A 141 -6.06 -11.57 2.64
N GLU A 142 -7.28 -11.04 2.78
CA GLU A 142 -8.50 -11.80 3.03
C GLU A 142 -8.84 -12.73 1.87
N ASP A 143 -8.71 -12.26 0.63
CA ASP A 143 -8.96 -13.04 -0.58
C ASP A 143 -7.95 -14.20 -0.74
N HIS A 144 -6.78 -14.14 -0.07
CA HIS A 144 -5.76 -15.20 -0.07
C HIS A 144 -5.77 -16.07 1.20
N ILE A 145 -6.78 -15.91 2.06
CA ILE A 145 -7.02 -16.83 3.18
C ILE A 145 -8.10 -17.82 2.77
N SER A 146 -7.73 -19.10 2.76
CA SER A 146 -8.65 -20.22 2.56
C SER A 146 -8.86 -20.99 3.86
N THR A 147 -9.90 -21.81 3.93
CA THR A 147 -10.17 -22.70 5.06
C THR A 147 -10.32 -24.12 4.54
N THR A 148 -9.74 -25.08 5.25
CA THR A 148 -10.00 -26.51 4.99
C THR A 148 -9.80 -27.35 6.25
N GLY A 149 -10.55 -28.45 6.33
CA GLY A 149 -10.39 -29.50 7.34
C GLY A 149 -9.47 -30.65 6.89
N ASP A 150 -8.81 -30.53 5.74
CA ASP A 150 -7.97 -31.58 5.16
C ASP A 150 -6.56 -31.06 4.83
N VAL A 151 -5.54 -31.75 5.32
CA VAL A 151 -4.12 -31.43 5.09
C VAL A 151 -3.69 -31.64 3.64
N ILE A 152 -4.31 -32.59 2.91
CA ILE A 152 -4.04 -32.83 1.50
C ILE A 152 -4.54 -31.64 0.68
N GLU A 153 -5.74 -31.18 0.96
CA GLU A 153 -6.32 -30.00 0.34
C GLU A 153 -5.53 -28.73 0.70
N ALA A 154 -5.12 -28.57 1.96
CA ALA A 154 -4.28 -27.45 2.37
C ALA A 154 -2.98 -27.38 1.57
N LYS A 155 -2.31 -28.53 1.39
CA LYS A 155 -1.10 -28.64 0.57
C LYS A 155 -1.37 -28.29 -0.89
N ARG A 156 -2.49 -28.75 -1.44
CA ARG A 156 -2.90 -28.45 -2.82
C ARG A 156 -3.09 -26.95 -3.03
N VAL A 157 -3.82 -26.29 -2.14
CA VAL A 157 -4.06 -24.83 -2.19
C VAL A 157 -2.75 -24.07 -2.10
N LEU A 158 -1.89 -24.38 -1.12
CA LEU A 158 -0.60 -23.70 -0.96
C LEU A 158 0.34 -23.88 -2.16
N ASN A 159 0.31 -25.04 -2.83
CA ASN A 159 1.15 -25.28 -4.01
C ASN A 159 0.62 -24.60 -5.28
N LYS A 160 -0.70 -24.45 -5.41
CA LYS A 160 -1.33 -23.90 -6.61
C LYS A 160 -1.53 -22.39 -6.53
N ASP A 161 -2.15 -21.94 -5.45
CA ASP A 161 -2.66 -20.58 -5.29
C ASP A 161 -1.83 -19.77 -4.26
N GLY A 162 -1.01 -20.45 -3.45
CA GLY A 162 -0.21 -19.83 -2.40
C GLY A 162 -1.07 -19.36 -1.23
N GLY A 163 -0.71 -18.21 -0.64
CA GLY A 163 -1.50 -17.59 0.42
C GLY A 163 -1.43 -18.29 1.77
N ILE A 164 -2.54 -18.26 2.50
CA ILE A 164 -2.67 -18.78 3.86
C ILE A 164 -3.84 -19.76 3.90
N VAL A 165 -3.66 -20.89 4.59
CA VAL A 165 -4.72 -21.86 4.85
C VAL A 165 -5.01 -21.92 6.34
N GLU A 166 -6.27 -21.77 6.70
CA GLU A 166 -6.78 -21.97 8.05
C GLU A 166 -7.26 -23.40 8.24
N ILE A 167 -6.70 -24.08 9.25
CA ILE A 167 -6.96 -25.50 9.53
C ILE A 167 -7.45 -25.65 10.98
N PRO A 168 -8.49 -26.46 11.24
CA PRO A 168 -8.91 -26.84 12.60
C PRO A 168 -7.77 -27.51 13.37
N TRP A 169 -7.57 -27.11 14.62
CA TRP A 169 -6.49 -27.61 15.45
C TRP A 169 -6.92 -27.81 16.90
N CYS A 170 -6.51 -28.94 17.47
CA CYS A 170 -6.90 -29.37 18.82
C CYS A 170 -6.06 -28.77 19.96
N GLY A 171 -5.25 -27.74 19.72
CA GLY A 171 -4.41 -27.11 20.74
C GLY A 171 -3.11 -27.86 21.09
N GLN A 172 -2.95 -29.11 20.63
CA GLN A 172 -1.78 -29.93 20.95
C GLN A 172 -0.59 -29.65 20.02
N ALA A 173 0.57 -29.38 20.60
CA ALA A 173 1.81 -29.09 19.85
C ALA A 173 2.19 -30.22 18.87
N ALA A 174 2.02 -31.48 19.27
CA ALA A 174 2.32 -32.65 18.42
C ALA A 174 1.44 -32.71 17.15
N CYS A 175 0.19 -32.24 17.22
CA CYS A 175 -0.67 -32.14 16.04
C CYS A 175 -0.25 -30.98 15.13
N GLY A 176 0.21 -29.86 15.72
CA GLY A 176 0.75 -28.74 14.95
C GLY A 176 1.98 -29.14 14.13
N GLN A 177 2.92 -29.86 14.75
CA GLN A 177 4.12 -30.37 14.07
C GLN A 177 3.79 -31.37 12.96
N ARG A 178 2.81 -32.26 13.18
CA ARG A 178 2.34 -33.18 12.13
C ARG A 178 1.72 -32.43 10.95
N ILE A 179 0.88 -31.43 11.22
CA ILE A 179 0.30 -30.57 10.18
C ILE A 179 1.41 -29.86 9.39
N GLU A 180 2.46 -29.34 10.03
CA GLU A 180 3.59 -28.73 9.32
C GLU A 180 4.26 -29.70 8.32
N VAL A 181 4.48 -30.94 8.74
CA VAL A 181 5.13 -31.98 7.91
C VAL A 181 4.21 -32.42 6.76
N GLU A 182 2.93 -32.68 7.03
CA GLU A 182 1.98 -33.18 6.04
C GLU A 182 1.69 -32.13 4.97
N VAL A 183 1.40 -30.90 5.41
CA VAL A 183 1.13 -29.74 4.53
C VAL A 183 2.41 -29.23 3.86
N ASP A 184 3.58 -29.60 4.40
CA ASP A 184 4.90 -29.11 3.96
C ASP A 184 4.98 -27.57 4.10
N ALA A 185 4.54 -27.05 5.24
CA ALA A 185 4.42 -25.61 5.47
C ALA A 185 4.59 -25.28 6.96
N ARG A 186 4.65 -23.99 7.30
CA ARG A 186 4.84 -23.54 8.68
C ARG A 186 3.52 -23.11 9.30
N VAL A 187 3.31 -23.47 10.56
CA VAL A 187 2.23 -22.93 11.37
C VAL A 187 2.62 -21.51 11.79
N LEU A 188 1.86 -20.53 11.31
CA LEU A 188 2.03 -19.11 11.64
C LEU A 188 1.44 -18.78 13.03
N GLY A 189 0.49 -19.58 13.48
CA GLY A 189 -0.18 -19.44 14.77
C GLY A 189 -1.68 -19.19 14.64
N LEU A 190 -2.27 -18.68 15.73
CA LEU A 190 -3.70 -18.42 15.83
C LEU A 190 -4.04 -17.02 15.28
N PRO A 191 -5.09 -16.87 14.46
CA PRO A 191 -5.57 -15.55 14.06
C PRO A 191 -5.99 -14.73 15.29
N LEU A 192 -5.63 -13.45 15.30
CA LEU A 192 -6.04 -12.52 16.35
C LEU A 192 -7.57 -12.40 16.37
N GLY A 193 -8.19 -12.63 17.53
CA GLY A 193 -9.64 -12.58 17.70
C GLY A 193 -10.38 -13.89 17.36
N ALA A 194 -9.74 -14.86 16.70
CA ALA A 194 -10.33 -16.16 16.36
C ALA A 194 -10.19 -17.20 17.50
N ARG A 195 -10.44 -16.78 18.74
CA ARG A 195 -10.46 -17.69 19.89
C ARG A 195 -11.86 -18.26 20.07
N GLY A 196 -12.01 -19.57 19.86
CA GLY A 196 -13.27 -20.28 20.08
C GLY A 196 -13.23 -21.66 19.43
N ALA A 197 -13.89 -22.63 20.09
CA ALA A 197 -14.00 -23.99 19.58
C ALA A 197 -14.61 -23.98 18.18
N VAL A 198 -14.00 -24.75 17.27
CA VAL A 198 -14.59 -25.01 15.96
C VAL A 198 -15.37 -26.32 16.02
N SER A 199 -16.42 -26.42 15.21
CA SER A 199 -17.20 -27.66 15.05
C SER A 199 -16.38 -28.76 14.38
N ASP A 200 -15.36 -28.37 13.61
CA ASP A 200 -14.56 -29.25 12.77
C ASP A 200 -13.51 -30.01 13.58
N GLU A 201 -13.17 -31.22 13.13
CA GLU A 201 -12.14 -32.06 13.74
C GLU A 201 -10.74 -31.63 13.28
N CYS A 202 -9.75 -31.82 14.16
CA CYS A 202 -8.35 -31.63 13.82
C CYS A 202 -7.92 -32.75 12.85
N PRO A 203 -7.43 -32.42 11.64
CA PRO A 203 -7.10 -33.43 10.64
C PRO A 203 -5.97 -34.37 11.05
N SER A 204 -5.17 -33.98 12.06
CA SER A 204 -4.03 -34.79 12.52
C SER A 204 -4.42 -35.89 13.52
N CYS A 205 -5.49 -35.68 14.31
CA CYS A 205 -5.86 -36.60 15.39
C CYS A 205 -7.35 -36.99 15.44
N GLY A 206 -8.21 -36.36 14.62
CA GLY A 206 -9.65 -36.59 14.60
C GLY A 206 -10.40 -36.07 15.83
N MET A 207 -9.72 -35.48 16.82
CA MET A 207 -10.39 -34.85 17.95
C MET A 207 -10.98 -33.49 17.56
N LYS A 208 -12.00 -33.05 18.29
CA LYS A 208 -12.62 -31.73 18.10
C LYS A 208 -11.57 -30.60 18.09
N GLY A 209 -11.66 -29.71 17.10
CA GLY A 209 -10.80 -28.54 17.01
C GLY A 209 -11.13 -27.51 18.09
N GLU A 210 -10.12 -27.09 18.84
CA GLU A 210 -10.25 -26.00 19.81
C GLU A 210 -10.11 -24.63 19.15
N HIS A 211 -9.32 -24.55 18.07
CA HIS A 211 -9.01 -23.32 17.36
C HIS A 211 -8.83 -23.55 15.85
N ARG A 212 -8.66 -22.46 15.09
CA ARG A 212 -8.07 -22.51 13.74
C ARG A 212 -6.66 -21.95 13.77
N ILE A 213 -5.73 -22.68 13.19
CA ILE A 213 -4.35 -22.22 12.98
C ILE A 213 -4.17 -21.79 11.53
N ARG A 214 -3.33 -20.79 11.29
CA ARG A 214 -2.87 -20.40 9.96
C ARG A 214 -1.62 -21.15 9.59
N VAL A 215 -1.61 -21.70 8.39
CA VAL A 215 -0.48 -22.42 7.81
C VAL A 215 -0.14 -21.77 6.48
N ALA A 216 1.14 -21.53 6.23
CA ALA A 216 1.64 -20.96 4.98
C ALA A 216 3.09 -21.35 4.71
N ARG A 217 3.52 -21.20 3.45
CA ARG A 217 4.94 -21.22 3.09
C ARG A 217 5.59 -19.95 3.64
N SER A 218 6.66 -20.09 4.41
CA SER A 218 7.40 -18.93 4.96
C SER A 218 8.60 -18.57 4.08
N TYR A 219 8.90 -17.27 3.99
CA TYR A 219 10.10 -16.72 3.37
C TYR A 219 11.39 -17.16 4.08
#